data_AF-A0A7K2YM27-F1
#
_entry.id   AF-A0A7K2YM27-F1
#
_cell.length_a   1.000
_cell.length_b   1.000
_cell.length_c   1.000
_cell.angle_alpha   90.00
_cell.angle_beta   90.00
_cell.angle_gamma   90.00
#
_symmetry.space_group_name_H-M   'P 1'
#
loop_
_entity.id
_entity.type
_entity.pdbx_description
1 polymer ?
#
loop_
_entity_poly.entity_id
_entity_poly.type
_entity_poly.pdbx_seq_one_letter_code
_entity_poly.pdbx_strand_id
1 'polypeptide(L)'
;MGVRELDAVAALAPPETEFATTTAVHRVAAGETGLAGAVEGLALVGRVYTLAVCTVVMLLEAFGRATAPERIDEQVGEYERTSHPRSYPIA
;
A
#
# COMPACT_ATOMS: atom_id res chain seq x y z
N MET A 1 -5.71 14.17 3.20
CA MET A 1 -5.73 13.03 4.12
C MET A 1 -4.40 12.97 4.82
N GLY A 2 -4.42 13.20 6.12
CA GLY A 2 -3.21 13.12 6.94
C GLY A 2 -2.95 11.66 7.27
N VAL A 3 -1.69 11.29 7.39
CA VAL A 3 -1.22 9.93 7.73
C VAL A 3 -1.96 9.30 8.92
N ARG A 4 -2.50 10.09 9.84
CA ARG A 4 -3.37 9.63 10.94
C ARG A 4 -4.59 8.80 10.49
N GLU A 5 -4.95 8.81 9.21
CA GLU A 5 -6.03 7.98 8.65
C GLU A 5 -5.54 6.58 8.19
N LEU A 6 -4.22 6.37 7.97
CA LEU A 6 -3.67 5.06 7.58
C LEU A 6 -3.76 4.02 8.70
N ASP A 7 -3.61 4.41 9.97
CA ASP A 7 -3.77 3.50 11.11
C ASP A 7 -5.22 3.06 11.29
N ALA A 8 -6.17 3.97 11.07
CA ALA A 8 -7.59 3.62 11.06
C ALA A 8 -7.89 2.67 9.89
N VAL A 9 -7.26 2.85 8.73
CA VAL A 9 -7.40 1.97 7.57
C VAL A 9 -6.76 0.59 7.80
N ALA A 10 -5.59 0.52 8.44
CA ALA A 10 -4.89 -0.73 8.73
C ALA A 10 -5.57 -1.55 9.84
N ALA A 11 -6.06 -0.88 10.89
CA ALA A 11 -6.79 -1.52 11.99
C ALA A 11 -8.22 -1.93 11.61
N LEU A 12 -8.77 -1.35 10.55
CA LEU A 12 -10.16 -1.55 10.12
C LEU A 12 -10.26 -1.97 8.66
N ALA A 13 -9.30 -2.69 8.07
CA ALA A 13 -9.53 -3.27 6.74
C ALA A 13 -10.63 -4.34 6.92
N PRO A 14 -11.92 -4.03 6.63
CA PRO A 14 -12.99 -4.97 6.88
C PRO A 14 -12.80 -6.12 5.89
N PRO A 15 -13.29 -7.34 6.17
CA PRO A 15 -13.26 -8.44 5.22
C PRO A 15 -13.76 -8.04 3.81
N GLU A 16 -14.68 -7.08 3.74
CA GLU A 16 -15.21 -6.49 2.51
C GLU A 16 -14.14 -5.76 1.67
N THR A 17 -13.15 -5.12 2.31
CA THR A 17 -12.03 -4.46 1.61
C THR A 17 -11.03 -5.47 1.09
N GLU A 18 -10.75 -6.53 1.84
CA GLU A 18 -9.92 -7.63 1.37
C GLU A 18 -10.59 -8.33 0.17
N PHE A 19 -11.89 -8.58 0.25
CA PHE A 19 -12.67 -9.18 -0.84
C PHE A 19 -12.70 -8.30 -2.09
N ALA A 20 -12.96 -7.00 -1.93
CA ALA A 20 -12.98 -6.04 -3.04
C ALA A 20 -11.60 -5.93 -3.71
N THR A 21 -10.53 -5.87 -2.90
CA THR A 21 -9.14 -5.84 -3.40
C THR A 21 -8.79 -7.13 -4.14
N THR A 22 -9.11 -8.29 -3.57
CA THR A 22 -8.87 -9.59 -4.20
C THR A 22 -9.62 -9.72 -5.52
N THR A 23 -10.88 -9.26 -5.56
CA THR A 23 -11.69 -9.23 -6.79
C THR A 23 -11.06 -8.32 -7.84
N ALA A 24 -10.62 -7.12 -7.46
CA ALA A 24 -9.93 -6.19 -8.36
C ALA A 24 -8.64 -6.80 -8.93
N VAL A 25 -7.81 -7.42 -8.09
CA VAL A 25 -6.59 -8.12 -8.51
C VAL A 25 -6.91 -9.30 -9.43
N HIS A 26 -7.97 -10.06 -9.16
CA HIS A 26 -8.37 -11.17 -10.01
C HIS A 26 -8.76 -10.71 -11.43
N ARG A 27 -9.50 -9.60 -11.54
CA ARG A 27 -9.86 -9.01 -12.83
C ARG A 27 -8.65 -8.52 -13.61
N VAL A 28 -7.63 -8.00 -12.91
CA VAL A 28 -6.34 -7.65 -13.53
C VAL A 28 -5.62 -8.89 -14.03
N ALA A 29 -5.54 -9.94 -13.22
CA ALA A 29 -4.90 -11.21 -13.59
C ALA A 29 -5.62 -11.91 -14.76
N ALA A 30 -6.94 -11.78 -14.83
CA ALA A 30 -7.75 -12.26 -15.95
C ALA A 30 -7.66 -11.39 -17.22
N GLY A 31 -6.96 -10.25 -17.16
CA GLY A 31 -6.82 -9.33 -18.29
C GLY A 31 -8.07 -8.51 -18.62
N GLU A 32 -9.07 -8.51 -17.73
CA GLU A 32 -10.33 -7.78 -17.93
C GLU A 32 -10.16 -6.26 -17.78
N THR A 33 -9.19 -5.83 -17.00
CA THR A 33 -8.88 -4.42 -16.76
C THR A 33 -7.41 -4.23 -16.37
N GLY A 34 -6.86 -3.04 -16.59
CA GLY A 34 -5.55 -2.68 -16.07
C GLY A 34 -5.60 -2.34 -14.57
N LEU A 35 -4.44 -2.36 -13.91
CA LEU A 35 -4.34 -2.08 -12.46
C LEU A 35 -4.95 -0.72 -12.08
N ALA A 36 -4.74 0.32 -12.89
CA ALA A 36 -5.33 1.64 -12.65
C ALA A 36 -6.87 1.60 -12.66
N GLY A 37 -7.47 0.94 -13.66
CA GLY A 37 -8.93 0.80 -13.75
C GLY A 37 -9.52 -0.08 -12.66
N ALA A 38 -8.80 -1.12 -12.22
CA ALA A 38 -9.20 -1.97 -11.10
C ALA A 38 -9.22 -1.19 -9.78
N VAL A 39 -8.20 -0.35 -9.54
CA VAL A 39 -8.08 0.48 -8.33
C VAL A 39 -9.10 1.61 -8.33
N GLU A 40 -9.35 2.26 -9.47
CA GLU A 40 -10.36 3.33 -9.57
C GLU A 40 -11.77 2.86 -9.16
N GLY A 41 -12.11 1.59 -9.40
CA GLY A 41 -13.38 1.00 -8.98
C GLY A 41 -13.55 0.80 -7.47
N LEU A 42 -12.48 0.93 -6.68
CA LEU A 42 -12.50 0.71 -5.24
C LEU A 42 -12.86 1.98 -4.46
N ALA A 43 -13.45 1.80 -3.27
CA ALA A 43 -13.54 2.84 -2.26
C ALA A 43 -12.14 3.26 -1.79
N LEU A 44 -12.01 4.46 -1.21
CA LEU A 44 -10.74 5.07 -0.85
C LEU A 44 -9.83 4.17 0.00
N VAL A 45 -10.41 3.51 1.01
CA VAL A 45 -9.73 2.53 1.87
C VAL A 45 -9.17 1.36 1.04
N GLY A 46 -9.98 0.80 0.14
CA GLY A 46 -9.55 -0.27 -0.77
C GLY A 46 -8.49 0.18 -1.77
N ARG A 47 -8.52 1.43 -2.23
CA ARG A 47 -7.45 2.00 -3.06
C ARG A 47 -6.12 2.05 -2.31
N VAL A 48 -6.13 2.59 -1.08
CA VAL A 48 -4.95 2.68 -0.22
C VAL A 48 -4.39 1.30 0.07
N TYR A 49 -5.26 0.35 0.45
CA TYR A 49 -4.86 -1.03 0.75
C TYR A 49 -4.27 -1.74 -0.49
N THR A 50 -4.93 -1.65 -1.64
CA THR A 50 -4.43 -2.26 -2.88
C THR A 50 -3.07 -1.70 -3.28
N LEU A 51 -2.89 -0.38 -3.21
CA LEU A 51 -1.61 0.27 -3.52
C LEU A 51 -0.52 -0.16 -2.53
N ALA A 52 -0.83 -0.27 -1.24
CA ALA A 52 0.12 -0.75 -0.24
C ALA A 52 0.57 -2.19 -0.53
N VAL A 53 -0.37 -3.11 -0.80
CA VAL A 53 -0.07 -4.50 -1.13
C VAL A 53 0.77 -4.60 -2.40
N CYS A 54 0.35 -3.94 -3.50
CA CYS A 54 1.11 -3.96 -4.75
C CYS A 54 2.53 -3.40 -4.56
N THR A 55 2.69 -2.32 -3.79
CA THR A 55 4.00 -1.72 -3.51
C THR A 55 4.89 -2.68 -2.72
N VAL A 56 4.34 -3.34 -1.68
CA VAL A 56 5.08 -4.34 -0.90
C VAL A 56 5.49 -5.53 -1.77
N VAL A 57 4.61 -6.05 -2.63
CA VAL A 57 4.95 -7.14 -3.55
C VAL A 57 6.09 -6.73 -4.48
N MET A 58 6.02 -5.56 -5.11
CA MET A 58 7.10 -5.06 -5.98
C MET A 58 8.43 -4.89 -5.23
N LEU A 59 8.39 -4.38 -3.99
CA LEU A 59 9.59 -4.25 -3.16
C LEU A 59 10.20 -5.61 -2.82
N LEU A 60 9.36 -6.59 -2.47
CA LEU A 60 9.81 -7.95 -2.17
C LEU A 60 10.37 -8.66 -3.40
N GLU A 61 9.80 -8.45 -4.58
CA GLU A 61 10.33 -8.99 -5.84
C GLU A 61 11.67 -8.35 -6.21
N ALA A 62 11.81 -7.03 -6.03
CA ALA A 62 13.01 -6.29 -6.40
C ALA A 62 14.20 -6.52 -5.45
N PHE A 63 13.94 -6.59 -4.14
CA PHE A 63 14.99 -6.58 -3.11
C PHE A 63 15.01 -7.84 -2.25
N GLY A 64 14.02 -8.72 -2.36
CA GLY A 64 13.89 -9.89 -1.51
C GLY A 64 13.43 -9.54 -0.09
N ARG A 65 13.09 -10.59 0.68
CA ARG A 65 12.48 -10.45 2.01
C ARG A 65 13.38 -9.80 3.06
N ALA A 66 14.71 -10.01 2.95
CA ALA A 66 15.66 -9.51 3.93
C ALA A 66 15.96 -8.02 3.74
N THR A 67 16.12 -7.58 2.49
CA THR A 67 16.57 -6.22 2.17
C THR A 67 15.43 -5.24 1.93
N ALA A 68 14.22 -5.72 1.56
CA ALA A 68 13.08 -4.83 1.34
C ALA A 68 12.73 -3.94 2.57
N PRO A 69 12.73 -4.44 3.81
CA PRO A 69 12.50 -3.59 5.00
C PRO A 69 13.56 -2.50 5.16
N GLU A 70 14.84 -2.84 4.99
CA GLU A 70 15.95 -1.88 5.12
C GLU A 70 15.83 -0.73 4.11
N ARG A 71 15.37 -1.02 2.88
CA ARG A 71 15.12 -0.01 1.85
C ARG A 71 13.97 0.93 2.20
N ILE A 72 12.92 0.41 2.83
CA ILE A 72 11.81 1.24 3.30
C ILE A 72 12.33 2.20 4.38
N ASP A 73 13.10 1.72 5.34
CA ASP A 73 13.67 2.55 6.40
C ASP A 73 14.61 3.64 5.86
N GLU A 74 15.45 3.30 4.87
CA GLU A 74 16.31 4.26 4.18
C GLU A 74 15.48 5.38 3.53
N GLN A 75 14.43 5.02 2.77
CA GLN A 75 13.56 5.99 2.12
C GLN A 75 12.76 6.85 3.10
N VAL A 76 12.30 6.26 4.22
CA VAL A 76 11.64 7.04 5.28
C VAL A 76 12.63 8.05 5.88
N GLY A 77 13.88 7.65 6.13
CA GLY A 77 14.92 8.55 6.60
C GLY A 77 15.27 9.65 5.60
N GLU A 78 15.24 9.38 4.29
CA GLU A 78 15.36 10.40 3.25
C GLU A 78 14.20 11.38 3.26
N TYR A 79 12.97 10.87 3.36
CA TYR A 79 11.76 11.67 3.40
C TYR A 79 11.79 12.66 4.57
N GLU A 80 12.21 12.21 5.76
CA GLU A 80 12.43 13.08 6.92
C GLU A 80 13.48 14.15 6.69
N ARG A 81 14.62 13.78 6.09
CA ARG A 81 15.70 14.72 5.79
C ARG A 81 15.28 15.82 4.82
N THR A 82 14.29 15.56 3.96
CA THR A 82 13.69 16.57 3.07
C THR A 82 12.64 17.46 3.76
N SER A 83 12.63 17.51 5.10
CA SER A 83 11.71 18.31 5.93
C SER A 83 10.26 17.84 5.91
N HIS A 84 9.99 16.61 5.47
CA HIS A 84 8.66 16.02 5.61
C HIS A 84 8.62 15.20 6.90
N PRO A 85 7.74 15.53 7.86
CA PRO A 85 7.67 14.78 9.11
C PRO A 85 7.31 13.33 8.82
N ARG A 86 7.92 12.41 9.59
CA ARG A 86 7.51 11.02 9.59
C ARG A 86 6.02 10.94 9.85
N SER A 87 5.38 10.18 8.99
CA SER A 87 4.03 9.68 9.12
C SER A 87 3.77 9.11 10.53
N TYR A 88 4.71 8.28 11.01
CA TYR A 88 4.64 7.60 12.29
C TYR A 88 5.93 7.84 13.08
N PRO A 89 5.85 8.33 14.32
CA PRO A 89 7.03 8.50 15.16
C PRO A 89 7.62 7.14 15.53
N ILE A 90 8.95 7.05 15.52
CA ILE A 90 9.68 5.92 16.12
C ILE A 90 9.69 6.16 17.63
N ALA A 91 9.25 5.18 18.43
CA ALA A 91 9.38 5.19 19.89
C ALA A 91 10.74 4.64 20.31
#